data_AF-A0AAF1C5I7-F1
#
_entry.id   AF-A0AAF1C5I7-F1
#
_cell.length_a   1.000
_cell.length_b   1.000
_cell.length_c   1.000
_cell.angle_alpha   90.00
_cell.angle_beta   90.00
_cell.angle_gamma   90.00
#
_symmetry.space_group_name_H-M   'P 1'
#
loop_
_entity.id
_entity.type
_entity.pdbx_description
1 polymer ?
#
loop_
_entity_poly.entity_id
_entity_poly.type
_entity_poly.pdbx_seq_one_letter_code
_entity_poly.pdbx_strand_id
1 'polypeptide(L)'
;MINSQTKNNPLFISLIPNLMGGEGHIIPYHQSITKAMNILGWHHEVIYSTEDNLPSLPSHWQGCVKGNQLEEKANIFQTIKDVDLFAKTIKIFLEQRLISNSNQPIIIFVERFIHLQLFSLLLAINNLPKDNLYIWVLYRHNFHQHKTKGIYKLLNKLLKKSVKKDHFHLFSDSELLANSMEKYFNESFTVMPIPHTEFVDKNRDLENNSIICWWAGPPREEKGWQVIRSLADYPIKNGDNFVLVTAKSADLISINGGVKVLTTDDNLSRLDYIHWLQKTDIMLIPYDAIAYQERTSGVFTEAVMAGNIPLTTTNTWMARELLKFGLDNLIISWENPESVWQHIEKVFHCQETRCKLKKMQESYRNIHNIHNFAHQFLISLA
;
A
#
# COMPACT_ATOMS: atom_id res chain seq x y z
N MET A 1 -0.21 -34.17 8.90
CA MET A 1 0.23 -35.00 7.76
C MET A 1 -0.53 -34.52 6.54
N ILE A 2 0.11 -33.71 5.70
CA ILE A 2 -0.48 -33.21 4.45
C ILE A 2 -0.15 -34.25 3.38
N ASN A 3 -1.19 -34.84 2.79
CA ASN A 3 -1.07 -35.86 1.75
C ASN A 3 -0.25 -35.33 0.57
N SER A 4 0.81 -36.06 0.23
CA SER A 4 1.69 -35.87 -0.92
C SER A 4 1.02 -36.34 -2.23
N GLN A 5 -0.08 -35.70 -2.62
CA GLN A 5 -0.45 -35.67 -4.03
C GLN A 5 0.23 -34.46 -4.64
N THR A 6 1.04 -34.68 -5.68
CA THR A 6 1.61 -33.65 -6.54
C THR A 6 0.48 -32.82 -7.15
N LYS A 7 -0.04 -31.83 -6.42
CA LYS A 7 -0.88 -30.77 -6.97
C LYS A 7 0.01 -29.97 -7.92
N ASN A 8 -0.47 -29.73 -9.14
CA ASN A 8 0.13 -28.78 -10.07
C ASN A 8 0.09 -27.39 -9.41
N ASN A 9 1.11 -27.06 -8.63
CA ASN A 9 1.18 -25.81 -7.90
C ASN A 9 1.12 -24.64 -8.89
N PRO A 10 0.30 -23.61 -8.63
CA PRO A 10 0.20 -22.46 -9.51
C PRO A 10 1.53 -21.78 -9.76
N LEU A 11 1.67 -21.26 -10.99
CA LEU A 11 2.63 -20.21 -11.30
C LEU A 11 1.93 -18.86 -11.11
N PHE A 12 2.38 -18.11 -10.11
CA PHE A 12 1.93 -16.75 -9.84
C PHE A 12 2.88 -15.75 -10.49
N ILE A 13 2.34 -14.84 -11.30
CA ILE A 13 3.08 -13.82 -12.04
C ILE A 13 2.64 -12.45 -11.56
N SER A 14 3.52 -11.74 -10.87
CA SER A 14 3.32 -10.32 -10.61
C SER A 14 3.71 -9.53 -11.86
N LEU A 15 2.74 -8.86 -12.50
CA LEU A 15 2.99 -7.92 -13.60
C LEU A 15 3.04 -6.50 -13.04
N ILE A 16 4.22 -5.88 -13.10
CA ILE A 16 4.47 -4.52 -12.59
C ILE A 16 4.76 -3.58 -13.77
N PRO A 17 3.76 -2.81 -14.24
CA PRO A 17 3.96 -1.93 -15.38
C PRO A 17 4.96 -0.79 -15.12
N ASN A 18 5.13 -0.34 -13.87
CA ASN A 18 5.98 0.78 -13.50
C ASN A 18 6.44 0.64 -12.04
N LEU A 19 7.75 0.66 -11.79
CA LEU A 19 8.38 0.58 -10.47
C LEU A 19 8.68 1.95 -9.86
N MET A 20 8.46 3.05 -10.59
CA MET A 20 8.61 4.44 -10.13
C MET A 20 10.01 4.75 -9.55
N GLY A 21 11.07 4.30 -10.23
CA GLY A 21 12.45 4.47 -9.75
C GLY A 21 12.76 3.66 -8.49
N GLY A 22 11.91 2.70 -8.13
CA GLY A 22 12.01 1.95 -6.88
C GLY A 22 11.49 2.72 -5.66
N GLU A 23 10.81 3.85 -5.87
CA GLU A 23 10.20 4.61 -4.78
C GLU A 23 8.93 3.96 -4.23
N GLY A 24 8.65 4.25 -2.95
CA GLY A 24 7.45 3.78 -2.27
C GLY A 24 7.49 2.30 -1.90
N HIS A 25 6.32 1.68 -1.80
CA HIS A 25 6.17 0.33 -1.23
C HIS A 25 6.01 -0.77 -2.29
N ILE A 26 6.25 -0.50 -3.57
CA ILE A 26 6.03 -1.49 -4.65
C ILE A 26 6.98 -2.69 -4.47
N ILE A 27 8.29 -2.44 -4.34
CA ILE A 27 9.27 -3.51 -4.19
C ILE A 27 9.03 -4.34 -2.90
N PRO A 28 8.91 -3.73 -1.70
CA PRO A 28 8.59 -4.47 -0.48
C PRO A 28 7.27 -5.25 -0.54
N TYR A 29 6.27 -4.72 -1.24
CA TYR A 29 4.98 -5.39 -1.40
C TYR A 29 5.12 -6.68 -2.21
N HIS A 30 5.82 -6.65 -3.35
CA HIS A 30 6.03 -7.85 -4.15
C HIS A 30 7.03 -8.84 -3.52
N GLN A 31 7.98 -8.37 -2.71
CA GLN A 31 8.77 -9.26 -1.84
C GLN A 31 7.87 -9.98 -0.81
N SER A 32 6.85 -9.31 -0.29
CA SER A 32 5.86 -9.92 0.59
C SER A 32 4.99 -10.92 -0.17
N ILE A 33 4.62 -10.64 -1.43
CA ILE A 33 3.97 -11.65 -2.29
C ILE A 33 4.85 -12.89 -2.46
N THR A 34 6.16 -12.74 -2.71
CA THR A 34 7.08 -13.90 -2.78
C THR A 34 7.02 -14.73 -1.50
N LYS A 35 7.06 -14.09 -0.32
CA LYS A 35 6.93 -14.79 0.97
C LYS A 35 5.60 -15.54 1.07
N ALA A 36 4.50 -14.93 0.64
CA ALA A 36 3.18 -15.53 0.66
C ALA A 36 3.07 -16.75 -0.26
N MET A 37 3.60 -16.65 -1.48
CA MET A 37 3.62 -17.76 -2.44
C MET A 37 4.46 -18.93 -1.92
N ASN A 38 5.60 -18.64 -1.27
CA ASN A 38 6.42 -19.67 -0.63
C ASN A 38 5.67 -20.41 0.49
N ILE A 39 4.84 -19.73 1.29
CA ILE A 39 3.99 -20.36 2.32
C ILE A 39 2.99 -21.34 1.68
N LEU A 40 2.46 -21.00 0.50
CA LEU A 40 1.52 -21.86 -0.24
C LEU A 40 2.20 -22.95 -1.07
N GLY A 41 3.53 -22.91 -1.21
CA GLY A 41 4.29 -23.77 -2.11
C GLY A 41 4.09 -23.45 -3.60
N TRP A 42 3.66 -22.23 -3.93
CA TRP A 42 3.45 -21.77 -5.30
C TRP A 42 4.74 -21.19 -5.88
N HIS A 43 4.91 -21.31 -7.19
CA HIS A 43 6.03 -20.67 -7.89
C HIS A 43 5.69 -19.20 -8.16
N HIS A 44 6.63 -18.29 -7.90
CA HIS A 44 6.44 -16.85 -8.09
C HIS A 44 7.45 -16.26 -9.06
N GLU A 45 6.95 -15.60 -10.10
CA GLU A 45 7.74 -14.78 -11.02
C GLU A 45 7.26 -13.33 -10.96
N VAL A 46 8.20 -12.40 -11.10
CA VAL A 46 7.90 -10.97 -11.20
C VAL A 46 8.41 -10.48 -12.54
N ILE A 47 7.52 -9.88 -13.32
CA ILE A 47 7.87 -9.21 -14.58
C ILE A 47 7.61 -7.72 -14.44
N TYR A 48 8.57 -6.90 -14.89
CA TYR A 48 8.50 -5.46 -14.69
C TYR A 48 9.08 -4.67 -15.88
N SER A 49 8.75 -3.38 -15.92
CA SER A 49 9.34 -2.45 -16.89
C SER A 49 10.69 -1.95 -16.42
N THR A 50 11.73 -2.14 -17.22
CA THR A 50 13.08 -1.64 -16.92
C THR A 50 13.09 -0.11 -16.86
N GLU A 51 13.73 0.44 -15.83
CA GLU A 51 13.94 1.87 -15.62
C GLU A 51 15.41 2.11 -15.25
N ASP A 52 15.96 3.27 -15.59
CA ASP A 52 17.40 3.55 -15.47
C ASP A 52 17.87 3.66 -14.01
N ASN A 53 16.98 4.10 -13.11
CA ASN A 53 17.30 4.46 -11.72
C ASN A 53 16.84 3.40 -10.70
N LEU A 54 16.69 2.14 -11.09
CA LEU A 54 16.20 1.11 -10.16
C LEU A 54 17.28 0.70 -9.15
N PRO A 55 16.91 0.44 -7.89
CA PRO A 55 17.81 -0.22 -6.93
C PRO A 55 18.11 -1.66 -7.38
N SER A 56 19.05 -2.32 -6.69
CA SER A 56 19.29 -3.74 -6.92
C SER A 56 18.02 -4.56 -6.62
N LEU A 57 17.47 -5.20 -7.65
CA LEU A 57 16.28 -6.04 -7.56
C LEU A 57 16.66 -7.51 -7.37
N PRO A 58 15.76 -8.34 -6.80
CA PRO A 58 16.01 -9.77 -6.68
C PRO A 58 16.30 -10.42 -8.04
N SER A 59 17.29 -11.31 -8.10
CA SER A 59 17.77 -11.93 -9.35
C SER A 59 16.73 -12.73 -10.14
N HIS A 60 15.64 -13.16 -9.48
CA HIS A 60 14.52 -13.88 -10.10
C HIS A 60 13.47 -12.94 -10.72
N TRP A 61 13.62 -11.62 -10.59
CA TRP A 61 12.74 -10.64 -11.23
C TRP A 61 13.23 -10.37 -12.66
N GLN A 62 12.30 -10.29 -13.61
CA GLN A 62 12.61 -10.20 -15.03
C GLN A 62 12.11 -8.87 -15.60
N GLY A 63 13.06 -8.00 -15.97
CA GLY A 63 12.79 -6.74 -16.65
C GLY A 63 12.47 -6.92 -18.13
N CYS A 64 11.35 -7.58 -18.45
CA CYS A 64 11.03 -8.02 -19.81
C CYS A 64 9.81 -7.34 -20.44
N VAL A 65 9.14 -6.42 -19.73
CA VAL A 65 7.98 -5.69 -20.25
C VAL A 65 8.27 -4.20 -20.42
N LYS A 66 7.38 -3.48 -21.13
CA LYS A 66 7.54 -2.06 -21.48
C LYS A 66 6.24 -1.28 -21.27
N GLY A 67 5.86 -1.10 -20.00
CA GLY A 67 4.60 -0.48 -19.59
C GLY A 67 4.75 0.89 -18.91
N ASN A 68 5.97 1.29 -18.53
CA ASN A 68 6.22 2.55 -17.82
C ASN A 68 6.01 3.77 -18.72
N GLN A 69 6.29 3.64 -20.03
CA GLN A 69 6.08 4.72 -21.01
C GLN A 69 4.61 5.17 -21.10
N LEU A 70 3.66 4.29 -20.76
CA LEU A 70 2.23 4.60 -20.83
C LEU A 70 1.76 5.61 -19.78
N GLU A 71 2.55 5.85 -18.74
CA GLU A 71 2.26 6.87 -17.73
C GLU A 71 2.85 8.24 -18.11
N GLU A 72 3.67 8.31 -19.16
CA GLU A 72 4.23 9.56 -19.67
C GLU A 72 3.24 10.32 -20.56
N LYS A 73 3.34 11.65 -20.57
CA LYS A 73 2.52 12.49 -21.47
C LYS A 73 3.06 12.35 -22.90
N ALA A 74 2.42 11.49 -23.68
CA ALA A 74 2.74 11.29 -25.08
C ALA A 74 1.60 11.73 -26.01
N ASN A 75 1.90 11.90 -27.31
CA ASN A 75 0.87 12.09 -28.31
C ASN A 75 0.15 10.75 -28.63
N ILE A 76 -1.03 10.83 -29.25
CA ILE A 76 -1.89 9.66 -29.51
C ILE A 76 -1.17 8.54 -30.26
N PHE A 77 -0.36 8.88 -31.28
CA PHE A 77 0.34 7.89 -32.08
C PHE A 77 1.40 7.14 -31.26
N GLN A 78 2.14 7.86 -30.43
CA GLN A 78 3.10 7.27 -29.51
C GLN A 78 2.38 6.42 -28.45
N THR A 79 1.28 6.89 -27.88
CA THR A 79 0.45 6.10 -26.95
C THR A 79 -0.02 4.79 -27.56
N ILE A 80 -0.45 4.78 -28.83
CA ILE A 80 -0.85 3.55 -29.52
C ILE A 80 0.33 2.58 -29.66
N LYS A 81 1.51 3.09 -30.01
CA LYS A 81 2.74 2.27 -30.10
C LYS A 81 3.12 1.68 -28.75
N ASP A 82 3.05 2.47 -27.69
CA ASP A 82 3.41 2.01 -26.34
C ASP A 82 2.40 0.96 -25.85
N VAL A 83 1.11 1.12 -26.17
CA VAL A 83 0.07 0.12 -25.85
C VAL A 83 0.37 -1.21 -26.54
N ASP A 84 0.69 -1.17 -27.84
CA ASP A 84 1.03 -2.35 -28.63
C ASP A 84 2.33 -3.01 -28.16
N LEU A 85 3.36 -2.22 -27.87
CA LEU A 85 4.64 -2.71 -27.36
C LEU A 85 4.48 -3.41 -26.00
N PHE A 86 3.73 -2.79 -25.07
CA PHE A 86 3.45 -3.40 -23.78
C PHE A 86 2.66 -4.70 -23.92
N ALA A 87 1.62 -4.69 -24.77
CA ALA A 87 0.82 -5.89 -25.04
C ALA A 87 1.66 -7.04 -25.63
N LYS A 88 2.54 -6.74 -26.60
CA LYS A 88 3.43 -7.72 -27.23
C LYS A 88 4.41 -8.34 -26.24
N THR A 89 5.04 -7.52 -25.39
CA THR A 89 6.01 -8.01 -24.40
C THR A 89 5.35 -8.90 -23.34
N ILE A 90 4.16 -8.53 -22.85
CA ILE A 90 3.36 -9.40 -21.98
C ILE A 90 3.00 -10.71 -22.71
N LYS A 91 2.51 -10.62 -23.95
CA LYS A 91 2.09 -11.79 -24.73
C LYS A 91 3.24 -12.79 -24.89
N ILE A 92 4.41 -12.33 -25.32
CA ILE A 92 5.59 -13.19 -25.53
C ILE A 92 5.95 -13.95 -24.26
N PHE A 93 5.96 -13.25 -23.12
CA PHE A 93 6.26 -13.87 -21.84
C PHE A 93 5.22 -14.93 -21.45
N LEU A 94 3.94 -14.59 -21.54
CA LEU A 94 2.84 -15.49 -21.16
C LEU A 94 2.72 -16.69 -22.08
N GLU A 95 2.90 -16.51 -23.39
CA GLU A 95 2.83 -17.58 -24.39
C GLU A 95 3.84 -18.68 -24.08
N GLN A 96 5.09 -18.30 -23.76
CA GLN A 96 6.12 -19.25 -23.34
C GLN A 96 5.70 -20.03 -22.08
N ARG A 97 5.17 -19.34 -21.05
CA ARG A 97 4.78 -20.00 -19.80
C ARG A 97 3.55 -20.88 -19.93
N LEU A 98 2.56 -20.46 -20.73
CA LEU A 98 1.35 -21.25 -21.00
C LEU A 98 1.68 -22.53 -21.78
N ILE A 99 2.61 -22.47 -22.73
CA ILE A 99 3.07 -23.66 -23.47
C ILE A 99 3.87 -24.61 -22.56
N SER A 100 4.84 -24.09 -21.81
CA SER A 100 5.68 -24.91 -20.93
C SER A 100 4.93 -25.52 -19.74
N ASN A 101 3.79 -24.95 -19.36
CA ASN A 101 3.06 -25.33 -18.15
C ASN A 101 1.58 -25.62 -18.41
N SER A 102 1.29 -26.35 -19.49
CA SER A 102 -0.06 -26.58 -20.03
C SER A 102 -1.07 -27.17 -19.03
N ASN A 103 -0.61 -27.81 -17.94
CA ASN A 103 -1.47 -28.48 -16.96
C ASN A 103 -1.58 -27.77 -15.61
N GLN A 104 -0.94 -26.60 -15.41
CA GLN A 104 -0.98 -25.87 -14.13
C GLN A 104 -1.71 -24.52 -14.25
N PRO A 105 -2.36 -24.05 -13.18
CA PRO A 105 -2.88 -22.69 -13.13
C PRO A 105 -1.77 -21.65 -13.30
N ILE A 106 -2.00 -20.66 -14.16
CA ILE A 106 -1.14 -19.49 -14.32
C ILE A 106 -1.94 -18.26 -13.89
N ILE A 107 -1.50 -17.58 -12.84
CA ILE A 107 -2.15 -16.40 -12.30
C ILE A 107 -1.35 -15.18 -12.69
N ILE A 108 -1.98 -14.22 -13.37
CA ILE A 108 -1.41 -12.88 -13.57
C ILE A 108 -2.03 -11.94 -12.55
N PHE A 109 -1.20 -11.38 -11.70
CA PHE A 109 -1.59 -10.44 -10.67
C PHE A 109 -1.09 -9.03 -11.00
N VAL A 110 -1.99 -8.04 -10.94
CA VAL A 110 -1.68 -6.63 -11.20
C VAL A 110 -2.23 -5.78 -10.06
N GLU A 111 -1.39 -5.00 -9.39
CA GLU A 111 -1.80 -4.12 -8.27
C GLU A 111 -1.68 -2.62 -8.58
N ARG A 112 -0.72 -2.27 -9.43
CA ARG A 112 -0.50 -0.90 -9.89
C ARG A 112 -0.68 -0.85 -11.38
N PHE A 113 -1.65 -0.05 -11.82
CA PHE A 113 -1.91 0.11 -13.24
C PHE A 113 -2.70 1.39 -13.53
N ILE A 114 -2.60 1.84 -14.78
CA ILE A 114 -3.57 2.74 -15.41
C ILE A 114 -4.43 1.97 -16.43
N HIS A 115 -5.52 2.58 -16.86
CA HIS A 115 -6.43 2.01 -17.86
C HIS A 115 -5.74 1.58 -19.17
N LEU A 116 -4.70 2.30 -19.63
CA LEU A 116 -3.95 1.91 -20.83
C LEU A 116 -3.17 0.61 -20.64
N GLN A 117 -2.54 0.43 -19.48
CA GLN A 117 -1.81 -0.80 -19.12
C GLN A 117 -2.76 -1.99 -18.99
N LEU A 118 -3.94 -1.78 -18.40
CA LEU A 118 -4.99 -2.80 -18.32
C LEU A 118 -5.55 -3.15 -19.70
N PHE A 119 -5.65 -2.17 -20.61
CA PHE A 119 -6.01 -2.40 -22.00
C PHE A 119 -4.94 -3.20 -22.76
N SER A 120 -3.65 -2.90 -22.56
CA SER A 120 -2.56 -3.70 -23.11
C SER A 120 -2.59 -5.15 -22.62
N LEU A 121 -2.93 -5.38 -21.34
CA LEU A 121 -3.12 -6.74 -20.83
C LEU A 121 -4.26 -7.46 -21.57
N LEU A 122 -5.40 -6.80 -21.79
CA LEU A 122 -6.51 -7.35 -22.57
C LEU A 122 -6.08 -7.74 -24.00
N LEU A 123 -5.29 -6.88 -24.67
CA LEU A 123 -4.74 -7.18 -25.99
C LEU A 123 -3.77 -8.36 -25.96
N ALA A 124 -2.90 -8.42 -24.94
CA ALA A 124 -1.90 -9.47 -24.80
C ALA A 124 -2.53 -10.86 -24.69
N ILE A 125 -3.63 -10.98 -23.93
CA ILE A 125 -4.26 -12.27 -23.67
C ILE A 125 -5.20 -12.74 -24.78
N ASN A 126 -5.63 -11.87 -25.71
CA ASN A 126 -6.76 -12.17 -26.60
C ASN A 126 -6.58 -13.48 -27.41
N ASN A 127 -5.34 -13.79 -27.81
CA ASN A 127 -4.97 -14.95 -28.62
C ASN A 127 -4.16 -16.02 -27.87
N LEU A 128 -4.11 -15.96 -26.52
CA LEU A 128 -3.42 -16.96 -25.72
C LEU A 128 -4.36 -18.11 -25.33
N PRO A 129 -3.84 -19.32 -25.04
CA PRO A 129 -4.61 -20.37 -24.36
C PRO A 129 -5.09 -19.87 -23.00
N LYS A 130 -6.39 -19.99 -22.72
CA LYS A 130 -7.02 -19.38 -21.51
C LYS A 130 -7.56 -20.41 -20.53
N ASP A 131 -7.37 -21.69 -20.83
CA ASP A 131 -7.97 -22.78 -20.06
C ASP A 131 -7.52 -22.82 -18.60
N ASN A 132 -6.28 -22.41 -18.34
CA ASN A 132 -5.66 -22.37 -17.02
C ASN A 132 -5.17 -20.96 -16.64
N LEU A 133 -5.59 -19.93 -17.37
CA LEU A 133 -5.19 -18.55 -17.13
C LEU A 133 -6.15 -17.87 -16.15
N TYR A 134 -5.60 -17.31 -15.08
CA TYR A 134 -6.29 -16.51 -14.08
C TYR A 134 -5.81 -15.06 -14.14
N ILE A 135 -6.73 -14.11 -13.99
CA ILE A 135 -6.44 -12.67 -14.02
C ILE A 135 -6.95 -12.04 -12.74
N TRP A 136 -6.00 -11.60 -11.91
CA TRP A 136 -6.24 -11.07 -10.58
C TRP A 136 -5.81 -9.61 -10.54
N VAL A 137 -6.74 -8.72 -10.16
CA VAL A 137 -6.53 -7.27 -10.20
C VAL A 137 -6.80 -6.67 -8.82
N LEU A 138 -5.77 -6.09 -8.21
CA LEU A 138 -5.86 -5.40 -6.93
C LEU A 138 -6.05 -3.90 -7.13
N TYR A 139 -7.14 -3.37 -6.59
CA TYR A 139 -7.46 -1.95 -6.60
C TYR A 139 -7.16 -1.30 -5.24
N ARG A 140 -6.25 -0.32 -5.25
CA ARG A 140 -5.78 0.40 -4.05
C ARG A 140 -6.14 1.90 -4.06
N HIS A 141 -6.86 2.32 -5.09
CA HIS A 141 -7.33 3.69 -5.27
C HIS A 141 -8.82 3.70 -5.67
N ASN A 142 -9.48 4.81 -5.39
CA ASN A 142 -10.88 5.11 -5.71
C ASN A 142 -11.12 5.35 -7.21
N PHE A 143 -10.73 4.41 -8.09
CA PHE A 143 -10.84 4.53 -9.55
C PHE A 143 -12.26 4.82 -10.06
N HIS A 144 -13.29 4.47 -9.28
CA HIS A 144 -14.69 4.78 -9.59
C HIS A 144 -15.01 6.29 -9.51
N GLN A 145 -14.13 7.09 -8.92
CA GLN A 145 -14.22 8.56 -8.85
C GLN A 145 -13.38 9.25 -9.94
N HIS A 146 -12.54 8.51 -10.66
CA HIS A 146 -11.71 9.07 -11.73
C HIS A 146 -12.56 9.42 -12.96
N LYS A 147 -12.06 10.36 -13.77
CA LYS A 147 -12.64 10.70 -15.09
C LYS A 147 -12.72 9.48 -16.02
N THR A 148 -11.81 8.52 -15.87
CA THR A 148 -11.70 7.30 -16.69
C THR A 148 -12.44 6.08 -16.11
N LYS A 149 -13.28 6.25 -15.09
CA LYS A 149 -14.03 5.17 -14.41
C LYS A 149 -14.77 4.21 -15.35
N GLY A 150 -15.40 4.74 -16.41
CA GLY A 150 -16.13 3.93 -17.39
C GLY A 150 -15.23 3.01 -18.19
N ILE A 151 -13.98 3.42 -18.45
CA ILE A 151 -12.98 2.62 -19.15
C ILE A 151 -12.58 1.42 -18.27
N TYR A 152 -12.27 1.64 -17.00
CA TYR A 152 -11.97 0.54 -16.07
C TYR A 152 -13.13 -0.47 -15.98
N LYS A 153 -14.38 0.03 -15.92
CA LYS A 153 -15.56 -0.85 -15.88
C LYS A 153 -15.69 -1.71 -17.14
N LEU A 154 -15.46 -1.11 -18.30
CA LEU A 154 -15.45 -1.84 -19.57
C LEU A 154 -14.31 -2.88 -19.60
N LEU A 155 -13.10 -2.49 -19.23
CA LEU A 155 -11.93 -3.36 -19.25
C LEU A 155 -12.10 -4.57 -18.31
N ASN A 156 -12.59 -4.37 -17.09
CA ASN A 156 -12.89 -5.48 -16.17
C ASN A 156 -13.90 -6.46 -16.78
N LYS A 157 -14.97 -5.94 -17.40
CA LYS A 157 -15.96 -6.78 -18.08
C LYS A 157 -15.35 -7.58 -19.24
N LEU A 158 -14.46 -6.97 -20.02
CA LEU A 158 -13.79 -7.63 -21.15
C LEU A 158 -12.76 -8.67 -20.68
N LEU A 159 -11.95 -8.36 -19.67
CA LEU A 159 -11.01 -9.30 -19.06
C LEU A 159 -11.73 -10.50 -18.44
N LYS A 160 -12.79 -10.26 -17.66
CA LYS A 160 -13.63 -11.33 -17.10
C LYS A 160 -14.20 -12.24 -18.18
N LYS A 161 -14.69 -11.68 -19.29
CA LYS A 161 -15.20 -12.45 -20.43
C LYS A 161 -14.11 -13.20 -21.20
N SER A 162 -12.86 -12.80 -21.05
CA SER A 162 -11.74 -13.40 -21.78
C SER A 162 -11.29 -14.71 -21.13
N VAL A 163 -11.50 -14.91 -19.83
CA VAL A 163 -11.10 -16.13 -19.11
C VAL A 163 -12.30 -16.99 -18.74
N LYS A 164 -12.06 -18.21 -18.23
CA LYS A 164 -13.13 -19.08 -17.73
C LYS A 164 -13.88 -18.43 -16.57
N LYS A 165 -15.07 -18.95 -16.30
CA LYS A 165 -15.82 -18.60 -15.10
C LYS A 165 -14.91 -18.82 -13.88
N ASP A 166 -14.96 -17.90 -12.91
CA ASP A 166 -14.20 -17.96 -11.66
C ASP A 166 -12.65 -17.86 -11.84
N HIS A 167 -12.16 -17.45 -13.03
CA HIS A 167 -10.74 -17.16 -13.25
C HIS A 167 -10.40 -15.67 -13.18
N PHE A 168 -11.37 -14.80 -12.92
CA PHE A 168 -11.18 -13.36 -12.82
C PHE A 168 -11.59 -12.88 -11.43
N HIS A 169 -10.65 -12.29 -10.70
CA HIS A 169 -10.87 -11.81 -9.34
C HIS A 169 -10.43 -10.37 -9.17
N LEU A 170 -11.24 -9.62 -8.43
CA LEU A 170 -10.95 -8.26 -8.03
C LEU A 170 -10.64 -8.23 -6.54
N PHE A 171 -9.59 -7.50 -6.19
CA PHE A 171 -9.12 -7.37 -4.82
C PHE A 171 -9.11 -5.90 -4.40
N SER A 172 -9.13 -5.64 -3.10
CA SER A 172 -8.81 -4.34 -2.51
C SER A 172 -8.08 -4.51 -1.17
N ASP A 173 -7.34 -3.51 -0.71
CA ASP A 173 -6.74 -3.49 0.63
C ASP A 173 -7.64 -2.78 1.67
N SER A 174 -8.82 -2.31 1.27
CA SER A 174 -9.77 -1.56 2.11
C SER A 174 -11.18 -2.08 1.93
N GLU A 175 -11.87 -2.38 3.04
CA GLU A 175 -13.30 -2.72 3.04
C GLU A 175 -14.15 -1.58 2.44
N LEU A 176 -13.79 -0.33 2.71
CA LEU A 176 -14.52 0.83 2.20
C LEU A 176 -14.40 0.92 0.67
N LEU A 177 -13.18 0.75 0.17
CA LEU A 177 -12.90 0.79 -1.25
C LEU A 177 -13.52 -0.41 -1.97
N ALA A 178 -13.44 -1.61 -1.39
CA ALA A 178 -14.13 -2.79 -1.89
C ALA A 178 -15.63 -2.51 -2.04
N ASN A 179 -16.31 -2.10 -0.96
CA ASN A 179 -17.75 -1.84 -0.98
C ASN A 179 -18.16 -0.78 -2.02
N SER A 180 -17.39 0.31 -2.14
CA SER A 180 -17.67 1.38 -3.11
C SER A 180 -17.47 0.89 -4.56
N MET A 181 -16.43 0.08 -4.80
CA MET A 181 -16.12 -0.50 -6.10
C MET A 181 -17.05 -1.63 -6.51
N GLU A 182 -17.48 -2.49 -5.57
CA GLU A 182 -18.45 -3.56 -5.82
C GLU A 182 -19.74 -2.98 -6.38
N LYS A 183 -20.27 -1.95 -5.71
CA LYS A 183 -21.47 -1.23 -6.16
C LYS A 183 -21.28 -0.62 -7.55
N TYR A 184 -20.10 -0.07 -7.84
CA TYR A 184 -19.83 0.59 -9.11
C TYR A 184 -19.64 -0.41 -10.27
N PHE A 185 -18.80 -1.43 -10.09
CA PHE A 185 -18.50 -2.42 -11.13
C PHE A 185 -19.59 -3.48 -11.26
N ASN A 186 -20.40 -3.69 -10.23
CA ASN A 186 -21.33 -4.80 -10.12
C ASN A 186 -20.59 -6.15 -10.18
N GLU A 187 -19.52 -6.23 -9.41
CA GLU A 187 -18.60 -7.36 -9.32
C GLU A 187 -18.14 -7.49 -7.86
N SER A 188 -17.91 -8.71 -7.37
CA SER A 188 -17.42 -8.94 -6.00
C SER A 188 -15.94 -8.58 -5.85
N PHE A 189 -15.57 -8.07 -4.69
CA PHE A 189 -14.19 -7.77 -4.31
C PHE A 189 -13.77 -8.58 -3.09
N THR A 190 -12.54 -9.10 -3.12
CA THR A 190 -11.92 -9.73 -1.96
C THR A 190 -11.01 -8.72 -1.26
N VAL A 191 -11.23 -8.51 0.04
CA VAL A 191 -10.37 -7.64 0.85
C VAL A 191 -9.11 -8.41 1.28
N MET A 192 -7.96 -7.89 0.88
CA MET A 192 -6.65 -8.47 1.16
C MET A 192 -6.03 -7.84 2.40
N PRO A 193 -5.44 -8.64 3.31
CA PRO A 193 -4.60 -8.12 4.37
C PRO A 193 -3.39 -7.34 3.81
N ILE A 194 -2.88 -6.38 4.57
CA ILE A 194 -1.65 -5.67 4.23
C ILE A 194 -0.46 -6.55 4.68
N PRO A 195 0.44 -6.99 3.78
CA PRO A 195 1.39 -8.06 4.10
C PRO A 195 2.76 -7.62 4.61
N HIS A 196 3.10 -6.33 4.45
CA HIS A 196 4.43 -5.78 4.77
C HIS A 196 4.54 -5.21 6.19
N THR A 197 3.72 -5.73 7.10
CA THR A 197 3.58 -5.27 8.48
C THR A 197 4.24 -6.27 9.44
N GLU A 198 5.54 -6.53 9.23
CA GLU A 198 6.30 -7.32 10.20
C GLU A 198 6.25 -6.65 11.57
N PHE A 199 5.98 -7.44 12.60
CA PHE A 199 5.81 -6.92 13.94
C PHE A 199 7.13 -6.36 14.47
N VAL A 200 7.04 -5.21 15.11
CA VAL A 200 8.16 -4.50 15.70
C VAL A 200 7.81 -4.20 17.15
N ASP A 201 8.60 -4.74 18.08
CA ASP A 201 8.48 -4.40 19.49
C ASP A 201 8.93 -2.96 19.74
N LYS A 202 8.12 -2.24 20.53
CA LYS A 202 8.50 -0.95 21.08
C LYS A 202 9.79 -1.08 21.85
N ASN A 203 10.78 -0.27 21.48
CA ASN A 203 12.03 -0.16 22.19
C ASN A 203 12.25 1.33 22.51
N ARG A 204 11.61 1.77 23.60
CA ARG A 204 11.76 3.13 24.12
C ARG A 204 12.39 3.07 25.50
N ASP A 205 13.51 3.76 25.65
CA ASP A 205 14.10 4.04 26.95
C ASP A 205 13.15 4.95 27.74
N LEU A 206 12.61 4.43 28.84
CA LEU A 206 11.69 5.13 29.73
C LEU A 206 12.33 6.35 30.43
N GLU A 207 13.67 6.49 30.35
CA GLU A 207 14.42 7.60 30.94
C GLU A 207 14.32 8.90 30.14
N ASN A 208 13.89 8.85 28.87
CA ASN A 208 13.74 10.04 28.04
C ASN A 208 12.30 10.60 28.11
N ASN A 209 12.13 11.72 28.82
CA ASN A 209 10.83 12.31 29.14
C ASN A 209 10.10 12.95 27.94
N SER A 210 10.78 13.26 26.83
CA SER A 210 10.11 13.93 25.70
C SER A 210 9.21 12.98 24.90
N ILE A 211 8.06 13.47 24.45
CA ILE A 211 7.11 12.76 23.58
C ILE A 211 7.59 12.86 22.13
N ILE A 212 7.89 11.73 21.50
CA ILE A 212 8.37 11.68 20.11
C ILE A 212 7.18 11.61 19.17
N CYS A 213 7.00 12.65 18.37
CA CYS A 213 5.97 12.79 17.36
C CYS A 213 6.59 12.67 15.97
N TRP A 214 6.18 11.69 15.17
CA TRP A 214 6.76 11.46 13.84
C TRP A 214 5.75 11.71 12.74
N TRP A 215 6.14 12.52 11.74
CA TRP A 215 5.47 12.62 10.46
C TRP A 215 6.32 11.94 9.39
N ALA A 216 5.90 10.75 8.96
CA ALA A 216 6.74 9.86 8.15
C ALA A 216 6.71 10.19 6.64
N GLY A 217 7.91 10.36 6.08
CA GLY A 217 8.17 10.53 4.66
C GLY A 217 8.34 11.98 4.21
N PRO A 218 8.63 12.19 2.91
CA PRO A 218 8.89 13.51 2.34
C PRO A 218 7.63 14.39 2.31
N PRO A 219 7.77 15.73 2.25
CA PRO A 219 6.66 16.63 2.28
C PRO A 219 5.78 16.52 1.04
N ARG A 220 4.47 16.36 1.28
CA ARG A 220 3.44 16.32 0.25
C ARG A 220 2.18 17.01 0.76
N GLU A 221 1.52 17.77 -0.10
CA GLU A 221 0.32 18.53 0.25
C GLU A 221 -0.77 17.59 0.78
N GLU A 222 -1.04 16.46 0.11
CA GLU A 222 -2.07 15.51 0.53
C GLU A 222 -1.74 14.77 1.84
N LYS A 223 -0.48 14.83 2.29
CA LYS A 223 -0.04 14.28 3.57
C LYS A 223 -0.04 15.31 4.72
N GLY A 224 -0.56 16.52 4.45
CA GLY A 224 -0.69 17.58 5.44
C GLY A 224 0.60 18.36 5.68
N TRP A 225 1.39 18.59 4.63
CA TRP A 225 2.64 19.35 4.74
C TRP A 225 2.46 20.71 5.45
N GLN A 226 1.46 21.50 5.04
CA GLN A 226 1.20 22.81 5.63
C GLN A 226 0.82 22.72 7.12
N VAL A 227 0.13 21.65 7.53
CA VAL A 227 -0.19 21.39 8.94
C VAL A 227 1.09 21.13 9.73
N ILE A 228 1.97 20.27 9.24
CA ILE A 228 3.20 19.94 9.98
C ILE A 228 4.12 21.15 10.10
N ARG A 229 4.19 21.98 9.04
CA ARG A 229 4.90 23.25 9.08
C ARG A 229 4.31 24.19 10.15
N SER A 230 3.00 24.36 10.20
CA SER A 230 2.37 25.23 11.20
C SER A 230 2.58 24.73 12.63
N LEU A 231 2.65 23.41 12.84
CA LEU A 231 2.97 22.82 14.14
C LEU A 231 4.42 23.09 14.57
N ALA A 232 5.36 23.01 13.63
CA ALA A 232 6.78 23.27 13.90
C ALA A 232 7.08 24.75 14.16
N ASP A 233 6.40 25.65 13.43
CA ASP A 233 6.59 27.10 13.49
C ASP A 233 5.82 27.77 14.66
N TYR A 234 5.18 26.99 15.54
CA TYR A 234 4.37 27.52 16.64
C TYR A 234 5.08 27.44 18.00
N PRO A 235 5.32 28.59 18.67
CA PRO A 235 5.84 28.59 20.04
C PRO A 235 4.80 28.01 21.02
N ILE A 236 5.21 27.06 21.84
CA ILE A 236 4.34 26.47 22.86
C ILE A 236 5.03 26.35 24.20
N LYS A 237 4.26 26.58 25.27
CA LYS A 237 4.71 26.35 26.64
C LYS A 237 5.20 24.90 26.79
N ASN A 238 6.41 24.73 27.33
CA ASN A 238 7.08 23.45 27.48
C ASN A 238 7.31 22.71 26.14
N GLY A 239 7.60 23.44 25.06
CA GLY A 239 7.92 22.85 23.75
C GLY A 239 9.05 21.81 23.78
N ASP A 240 10.00 21.92 24.71
CA ASP A 240 11.09 20.96 24.93
C ASP A 240 10.61 19.55 25.35
N ASN A 241 9.35 19.43 25.80
CA ASN A 241 8.72 18.14 26.07
C ASN A 241 8.37 17.37 24.79
N PHE A 242 8.45 17.99 23.61
CA PHE A 242 8.09 17.36 22.35
C PHE A 242 9.27 17.32 21.39
N VAL A 243 9.36 16.21 20.66
CA VAL A 243 10.28 16.05 19.54
C VAL A 243 9.46 15.76 18.29
N LEU A 244 9.49 16.66 17.32
CA LEU A 244 8.91 16.48 16.00
C LEU A 244 9.97 15.89 15.05
N VAL A 245 9.72 14.71 14.51
CA VAL A 245 10.58 14.04 13.54
C VAL A 245 9.97 14.21 12.14
N THR A 246 10.76 14.69 11.17
CA THR A 246 10.33 14.90 9.77
C THR A 246 11.41 14.49 8.78
N ALA A 247 11.08 14.38 7.49
CA ALA A 247 12.10 14.22 6.45
C ALA A 247 12.97 15.49 6.29
N LYS A 248 14.21 15.34 5.82
CA LYS A 248 15.15 16.44 5.55
C LYS A 248 14.59 17.42 4.52
N SER A 249 13.93 16.93 3.47
CA SER A 249 13.32 17.81 2.45
C SER A 249 12.15 18.65 2.94
N ALA A 250 11.64 18.39 4.15
CA ALA A 250 10.72 19.30 4.80
C ALA A 250 11.38 20.65 5.14
N ASP A 251 12.70 20.70 5.36
CA ASP A 251 13.43 21.94 5.69
C ASP A 251 12.84 22.68 6.90
N LEU A 252 12.40 21.92 7.92
CA LEU A 252 11.90 22.45 9.18
C LEU A 252 13.04 22.56 10.20
N ILE A 253 13.03 23.64 10.97
CA ILE A 253 14.01 23.91 12.03
C ILE A 253 13.31 24.13 13.37
N SER A 254 14.05 23.92 14.47
CA SER A 254 13.54 24.28 15.79
C SER A 254 13.55 25.80 15.95
N ILE A 255 12.44 26.37 16.44
CA ILE A 255 12.33 27.79 16.74
C ILE A 255 12.42 28.04 18.26
N ASN A 256 12.72 29.28 18.66
CA ASN A 256 12.77 29.63 20.08
C ASN A 256 11.38 29.48 20.73
N GLY A 257 11.30 28.70 21.82
CA GLY A 257 10.05 28.38 22.49
C GLY A 257 9.13 27.43 21.73
N GLY A 258 9.58 26.86 20.60
CA GLY A 258 8.85 25.83 19.85
C GLY A 258 9.25 24.41 20.26
N VAL A 259 8.79 23.43 19.48
CA VAL A 259 9.19 22.04 19.66
C VAL A 259 10.58 21.76 19.11
N LYS A 260 11.25 20.73 19.62
CA LYS A 260 12.51 20.25 19.04
C LYS A 260 12.22 19.52 17.72
N VAL A 261 12.93 19.88 16.66
CA VAL A 261 12.82 19.24 15.34
C VAL A 261 14.03 18.36 15.07
N LEU A 262 13.78 17.10 14.69
CA LEU A 262 14.79 16.15 14.20
C LEU A 262 14.45 15.74 12.77
N THR A 263 15.48 15.48 11.97
CA THR A 263 15.31 15.10 10.56
C THR A 263 15.78 13.69 10.26
N THR A 264 15.09 13.04 9.32
CA THR A 264 15.44 11.75 8.72
C THR A 264 15.72 11.93 7.24
N ASP A 265 16.36 10.96 6.59
CA ASP A 265 16.37 10.94 5.12
C ASP A 265 14.92 10.77 4.59
N ASP A 266 14.69 11.27 3.39
CA ASP A 266 13.39 11.22 2.72
C ASP A 266 12.93 9.78 2.45
N ASN A 267 13.89 8.97 1.99
CA ASN A 267 13.73 7.55 1.71
C ASN A 267 14.58 6.77 2.71
N LEU A 268 13.96 6.38 3.82
CA LEU A 268 14.62 5.58 4.86
C LEU A 268 14.89 4.16 4.39
N SER A 269 16.02 3.60 4.80
CA SER A 269 16.21 2.14 4.75
C SER A 269 15.15 1.46 5.62
N ARG A 270 14.84 0.18 5.35
CA ARG A 270 13.87 -0.56 6.19
C ARG A 270 14.31 -0.59 7.66
N LEU A 271 15.60 -0.70 7.93
CA LEU A 271 16.15 -0.71 9.28
C LEU A 271 15.95 0.64 9.99
N ASP A 272 16.23 1.75 9.31
CA ASP A 272 16.04 3.09 9.88
C ASP A 272 14.56 3.42 10.08
N TYR A 273 13.70 2.99 9.14
CA TYR A 273 12.25 3.14 9.29
C TYR A 273 11.73 2.38 10.51
N ILE A 274 12.16 1.13 10.71
CA ILE A 274 11.82 0.34 11.89
C ILE A 274 12.33 1.02 13.16
N HIS A 275 13.56 1.52 13.15
CA HIS A 275 14.15 2.23 14.29
C HIS A 275 13.29 3.43 14.73
N TRP A 276 12.86 4.26 13.78
CA TRP A 276 11.97 5.38 14.08
C TRP A 276 10.59 4.93 14.51
N LEU A 277 10.05 3.87 13.92
CA LEU A 277 8.77 3.30 14.31
C LEU A 277 8.77 2.80 15.76
N GLN A 278 9.89 2.23 16.24
CA GLN A 278 10.10 1.76 17.61
C GLN A 278 10.15 2.89 18.64
N LYS A 279 10.77 4.01 18.27
CA LYS A 279 10.99 5.15 19.16
C LYS A 279 9.80 6.10 19.23
N THR A 280 9.07 6.23 18.12
CA THR A 280 7.93 7.15 18.00
C THR A 280 6.86 6.84 19.02
N ASP A 281 6.31 7.85 19.70
CA ASP A 281 5.15 7.69 20.57
C ASP A 281 3.85 7.99 19.84
N ILE A 282 3.86 9.10 19.13
CA ILE A 282 2.72 9.64 18.40
C ILE A 282 3.05 9.66 16.91
N MET A 283 2.24 9.00 16.10
CA MET A 283 2.35 9.09 14.65
C MET A 283 1.39 10.18 14.16
N LEU A 284 1.93 11.25 13.56
CA LEU A 284 1.15 12.36 13.01
C LEU A 284 0.74 12.04 11.58
N ILE A 285 -0.57 11.99 11.35
CA ILE A 285 -1.15 11.63 10.05
C ILE A 285 -2.22 12.66 9.64
N PRO A 286 -1.84 13.94 9.42
CA PRO A 286 -2.76 15.01 9.03
C PRO A 286 -3.14 14.92 7.54
N TYR A 287 -3.51 13.74 7.09
CA TYR A 287 -3.76 13.48 5.68
C TYR A 287 -5.03 14.16 5.20
N ASP A 288 -5.07 14.50 3.91
CA ASP A 288 -6.23 15.10 3.28
C ASP A 288 -7.43 14.14 3.30
N ALA A 289 -8.57 14.66 3.78
CA ALA A 289 -9.77 13.86 3.98
C ALA A 289 -10.37 13.35 2.66
N ILE A 290 -10.21 14.07 1.56
CA ILE A 290 -10.73 13.68 0.24
C ILE A 290 -9.83 12.59 -0.35
N ALA A 291 -8.52 12.81 -0.37
CA ALA A 291 -7.53 11.89 -0.93
C ALA A 291 -7.47 10.54 -0.18
N TYR A 292 -7.70 10.56 1.14
CA TYR A 292 -7.65 9.38 2.00
C TYR A 292 -9.02 8.94 2.54
N GLN A 293 -10.12 9.33 1.89
CA GLN A 293 -11.46 8.93 2.30
C GLN A 293 -11.62 7.39 2.34
N GLU A 294 -11.13 6.70 1.31
CA GLU A 294 -11.22 5.24 1.17
C GLU A 294 -9.86 4.55 1.02
N ARG A 295 -8.80 5.35 0.84
CA ARG A 295 -7.42 4.88 0.63
C ARG A 295 -6.79 4.47 1.95
N THR A 296 -6.22 3.28 1.98
CA THR A 296 -5.43 2.80 3.12
C THR A 296 -4.16 3.62 3.33
N SER A 297 -3.63 3.58 4.56
CA SER A 297 -2.33 4.15 4.92
C SER A 297 -1.45 3.06 5.51
N GLY A 298 -0.35 2.74 4.81
CA GLY A 298 0.68 1.82 5.32
C GLY A 298 1.29 2.34 6.62
N VAL A 299 1.61 3.64 6.67
CA VAL A 299 2.14 4.32 7.86
C VAL A 299 1.21 4.18 9.06
N PHE A 300 -0.11 4.36 8.86
CA PHE A 300 -1.10 4.15 9.93
C PHE A 300 -1.11 2.71 10.42
N THR A 301 -1.16 1.75 9.49
CA THR A 301 -1.23 0.32 9.80
C THR A 301 0.01 -0.12 10.57
N GLU A 302 1.21 0.27 10.11
CA GLU A 302 2.48 -0.02 10.77
C GLU A 302 2.58 0.66 12.14
N ALA A 303 2.12 1.91 12.27
CA ALA A 303 2.09 2.63 13.54
C ALA A 303 1.20 1.92 14.58
N VAL A 304 -0.01 1.52 14.20
CA VAL A 304 -0.93 0.75 15.07
C VAL A 304 -0.29 -0.58 15.46
N MET A 305 0.32 -1.29 14.52
CA MET A 305 0.94 -2.59 14.79
C MET A 305 2.15 -2.48 15.71
N ALA A 306 2.95 -1.41 15.59
CA ALA A 306 4.03 -1.07 16.51
C ALA A 306 3.54 -0.54 17.87
N GLY A 307 2.26 -0.19 18.01
CA GLY A 307 1.68 0.32 19.25
C GLY A 307 1.95 1.81 19.47
N ASN A 308 2.15 2.54 18.39
CA ASN A 308 2.18 4.01 18.39
C ASN A 308 0.74 4.53 18.51
N ILE A 309 0.61 5.79 18.96
CA ILE A 309 -0.68 6.49 19.01
C ILE A 309 -0.83 7.26 17.68
N PRO A 310 -1.63 6.79 16.71
CA PRO A 310 -1.88 7.56 15.49
C PRO A 310 -2.83 8.73 15.79
N LEU A 311 -2.49 9.93 15.34
CA LEU A 311 -3.40 11.07 15.29
C LEU A 311 -3.74 11.37 13.83
N THR A 312 -5.03 11.47 13.52
CA THR A 312 -5.49 11.57 12.13
C THR A 312 -6.60 12.60 11.93
N THR A 313 -6.80 13.00 10.68
CA THR A 313 -7.88 13.87 10.22
C THR A 313 -9.20 13.11 10.15
N THR A 314 -10.30 13.78 10.50
CA THR A 314 -11.66 13.26 10.30
C THR A 314 -11.96 12.92 8.83
N ASN A 315 -12.98 12.10 8.59
CA ASN A 315 -13.46 11.69 7.27
C ASN A 315 -12.43 10.93 6.40
N THR A 316 -11.37 10.39 7.01
CA THR A 316 -10.43 9.48 6.36
C THR A 316 -10.78 8.01 6.63
N TRP A 317 -10.18 7.10 5.87
CA TRP A 317 -10.19 5.65 6.18
C TRP A 317 -9.63 5.39 7.59
N MET A 318 -8.54 6.08 7.96
CA MET A 318 -7.88 5.95 9.27
C MET A 318 -8.79 6.35 10.42
N ALA A 319 -9.54 7.45 10.26
CA ALA A 319 -10.55 7.85 11.23
C ALA A 319 -11.61 6.76 11.44
N ARG A 320 -12.10 6.14 10.36
CA ARG A 320 -13.08 5.05 10.46
C ARG A 320 -12.50 3.81 11.15
N GLU A 321 -11.24 3.50 10.91
CA GLU A 321 -10.56 2.41 11.61
C GLU A 321 -10.44 2.69 13.12
N LEU A 322 -10.14 3.92 13.53
CA LEU A 322 -10.12 4.31 14.95
C LEU A 322 -11.50 4.22 15.62
N LEU A 323 -12.56 4.62 14.91
CA LEU A 323 -13.94 4.55 15.41
C LEU A 323 -14.38 3.11 15.70
N LYS A 324 -13.90 2.10 14.95
CA LYS A 324 -14.19 0.67 15.23
C LYS A 324 -13.75 0.24 16.64
N PHE A 325 -12.81 0.96 17.25
CA PHE A 325 -12.26 0.68 18.58
C PHE A 325 -12.61 1.76 19.63
N GLY A 326 -13.49 2.71 19.30
CA GLY A 326 -13.88 3.81 20.19
C GLY A 326 -12.73 4.77 20.52
N LEU A 327 -11.83 4.99 19.55
CA LEU A 327 -10.66 5.87 19.62
C LEU A 327 -10.95 7.25 18.98
N ASP A 328 -12.16 7.76 19.14
CA ASP A 328 -12.64 9.03 18.60
C ASP A 328 -11.72 10.20 18.98
N ASN A 329 -11.14 10.13 20.17
CA ASN A 329 -10.20 11.12 20.68
C ASN A 329 -8.86 11.16 19.94
N LEU A 330 -8.58 10.25 19.01
CA LEU A 330 -7.40 10.27 18.15
C LEU A 330 -7.68 10.89 16.78
N ILE A 331 -8.93 11.31 16.55
CA ILE A 331 -9.38 12.01 15.36
C ILE A 331 -9.51 13.49 15.72
N ILE A 332 -8.64 14.33 15.17
CA ILE A 332 -8.49 15.72 15.64
C ILE A 332 -8.65 16.73 14.52
N SER A 333 -8.92 17.98 14.91
CA SER A 333 -8.71 19.15 14.06
C SER A 333 -7.26 19.60 14.18
N TRP A 334 -6.70 20.02 13.04
CA TRP A 334 -5.31 20.46 12.92
C TRP A 334 -5.14 21.97 12.82
N GLU A 335 -6.24 22.73 12.87
CA GLU A 335 -6.26 24.17 12.57
C GLU A 335 -5.52 25.02 13.59
N ASN A 336 -5.50 24.61 14.86
CA ASN A 336 -4.88 25.35 15.96
C ASN A 336 -3.70 24.55 16.53
N PRO A 337 -2.44 24.96 16.27
CA PRO A 337 -1.26 24.26 16.76
C PRO A 337 -1.19 24.08 18.28
N GLU A 338 -1.58 25.10 19.06
CA GLU A 338 -1.58 25.02 20.52
C GLU A 338 -2.48 23.89 21.01
N SER A 339 -3.69 23.81 20.45
CA SER A 339 -4.69 22.79 20.80
C SER A 339 -4.23 21.40 20.39
N VAL A 340 -3.53 21.26 19.25
CA VAL A 340 -2.97 19.99 18.80
C VAL A 340 -1.92 19.46 19.78
N TRP A 341 -0.95 20.30 20.18
CA TRP A 341 0.09 19.89 21.11
C TRP A 341 -0.42 19.60 22.52
N GLN A 342 -1.35 20.41 23.04
CA GLN A 342 -2.04 20.12 24.30
C GLN A 342 -2.80 18.80 24.25
N HIS A 343 -3.44 18.51 23.12
CA HIS A 343 -4.15 17.26 22.91
C HIS A 343 -3.20 16.06 22.82
N ILE A 344 -2.03 16.22 22.17
CA ILE A 344 -0.97 15.21 22.13
C ILE A 344 -0.55 14.80 23.55
N GLU A 345 -0.26 15.76 24.42
CA GLU A 345 0.11 15.50 25.81
C GLU A 345 -1.01 14.73 26.54
N LYS A 346 -2.25 15.17 26.38
CA LYS A 346 -3.43 14.54 26.99
C LYS A 346 -3.60 13.08 26.53
N VAL A 347 -3.52 12.79 25.23
CA VAL A 347 -3.72 11.42 24.73
C VAL A 347 -2.56 10.51 25.09
N PHE A 348 -1.33 11.04 25.14
CA PHE A 348 -0.14 10.29 25.54
C PHE A 348 -0.28 9.73 26.96
N HIS A 349 -0.84 10.51 27.90
CA HIS A 349 -1.06 10.11 29.29
C HIS A 349 -2.39 9.37 29.54
N CYS A 350 -3.28 9.27 28.56
CA CYS A 350 -4.59 8.65 28.74
C CYS A 350 -4.51 7.11 28.77
N GLN A 351 -4.75 6.51 29.95
CA GLN A 351 -4.75 5.06 30.11
C GLN A 351 -5.84 4.36 29.28
N GLU A 352 -7.04 4.97 29.19
CA GLU A 352 -8.14 4.42 28.40
C GLU A 352 -7.76 4.31 26.92
N THR A 353 -7.15 5.35 26.35
CA THR A 353 -6.63 5.36 24.98
C THR A 353 -5.63 4.22 24.77
N ARG A 354 -4.68 4.03 25.69
CA ARG A 354 -3.68 2.96 25.61
C ARG A 354 -4.33 1.57 25.63
N CYS A 355 -5.32 1.35 26.50
CA CYS A 355 -6.05 0.08 26.57
C CYS A 355 -6.80 -0.22 25.26
N LYS A 356 -7.48 0.78 24.67
CA LYS A 356 -8.18 0.63 23.40
C LYS A 356 -7.23 0.41 22.22
N LEU A 357 -6.12 1.14 22.17
CA LEU A 357 -5.07 0.95 21.17
C LEU A 357 -4.44 -0.45 21.24
N LYS A 358 -4.25 -1.00 22.43
CA LYS A 358 -3.74 -2.38 22.57
C LYS A 358 -4.69 -3.40 21.93
N LYS A 359 -6.01 -3.25 22.13
CA LYS A 359 -7.02 -4.10 21.47
C LYS A 359 -6.97 -3.96 19.95
N MET A 360 -6.85 -2.73 19.46
CA MET A 360 -6.71 -2.44 18.02
C MET A 360 -5.45 -3.09 17.46
N GLN A 361 -4.32 -2.94 18.14
CA GLN A 361 -3.04 -3.53 17.77
C GLN A 361 -3.12 -5.06 17.68
N GLU A 362 -3.69 -5.73 18.69
CA GLU A 362 -3.89 -7.19 18.69
C GLU A 362 -4.77 -7.63 17.50
N SER A 363 -5.87 -6.94 17.24
CA SER A 363 -6.73 -7.20 16.08
C SER A 363 -5.98 -7.04 14.76
N TYR A 364 -5.20 -5.96 14.62
CA TYR A 364 -4.44 -5.68 13.41
C TYR A 364 -3.36 -6.74 13.16
N ARG A 365 -2.63 -7.17 14.19
CA ARG A 365 -1.64 -8.25 14.06
C ARG A 365 -2.28 -9.58 13.65
N ASN A 366 -3.46 -9.87 14.20
CA ASN A 366 -4.19 -11.09 13.88
C ASN A 366 -4.70 -11.12 12.43
N ILE A 367 -4.99 -9.97 11.83
CA ILE A 367 -5.52 -9.86 10.45
C ILE A 367 -4.40 -9.63 9.44
N HIS A 368 -3.60 -8.57 9.65
CA HIS A 368 -2.55 -8.09 8.76
C HIS A 368 -1.22 -8.80 9.02
N ASN A 369 -1.15 -10.03 8.55
CA ASN A 369 0.07 -10.82 8.56
C ASN A 369 0.21 -11.64 7.27
N ILE A 370 1.43 -12.12 7.04
CA ILE A 370 1.80 -12.82 5.82
C ILE A 370 1.02 -14.13 5.62
N HIS A 371 0.65 -14.83 6.69
CA HIS A 371 -0.08 -16.09 6.61
C HIS A 371 -1.52 -15.88 6.15
N ASN A 372 -2.22 -14.89 6.70
CA ASN A 372 -3.57 -14.55 6.24
C ASN A 372 -3.56 -14.00 4.82
N PHE A 373 -2.55 -13.18 4.47
CA PHE A 373 -2.40 -12.70 3.12
C PHE A 373 -2.21 -13.85 2.11
N ALA A 374 -1.36 -14.83 2.43
CA ALA A 374 -1.21 -16.05 1.65
C ALA A 374 -2.53 -16.86 1.58
N HIS A 375 -3.19 -17.03 2.72
CA HIS A 375 -4.43 -17.80 2.80
C HIS A 375 -5.55 -17.21 1.93
N GLN A 376 -5.64 -15.88 1.82
CA GLN A 376 -6.65 -15.24 0.96
C GLN A 376 -6.46 -15.54 -0.53
N PHE A 377 -5.21 -15.66 -0.99
CA PHE A 377 -4.96 -16.14 -2.36
C PHE A 377 -5.38 -17.58 -2.56
N LEU A 378 -5.17 -18.45 -1.55
CA LEU A 378 -5.62 -19.84 -1.61
C LEU A 378 -7.14 -19.95 -1.71
N ILE A 379 -7.88 -19.18 -0.91
CA ILE A 379 -9.35 -19.12 -0.97
C ILE A 379 -9.82 -18.65 -2.34
N SER A 380 -9.13 -17.65 -2.91
CA SER A 380 -9.52 -17.08 -4.22
C SER A 380 -9.26 -18.00 -5.40
N LEU A 381 -8.40 -19.01 -5.25
CA LEU A 381 -8.14 -20.01 -6.28
C LEU A 381 -9.07 -21.25 -6.16
N ALA A 382 -9.60 -21.51 -4.96
CA ALA A 382 -10.46 -22.65 -4.67
C ALA A 382 -11.87 -22.45 -5.25
#